data_AF-A0A6M0BZN2-F1
#
_entry.id   AF-A0A6M0BZN2-F1
#
_cell.length_a   1.000
_cell.length_b   1.000
_cell.length_c   1.000
_cell.angle_alpha   90.00
_cell.angle_beta   90.00
_cell.angle_gamma   90.00
#
_symmetry.space_group_name_H-M   'P 1'
#
loop_
_entity.id
_entity.type
_entity.pdbx_description
1 polymer ?
#
loop_
_entity_poly.entity_id
_entity_poly.type
_entity_poly.pdbx_seq_one_letter_code
_entity_poly.pdbx_strand_id
1 'polypeptide(L)'
;QKGNVYRSQNGGKDFSKVGQVPSLQGNNGPSIAISPNFASDNTLYVTGEKGIYKSTDGGKNWEAISENTDLEKAIKMQIVISPDFARDQTLFVSTRSRGLFESRDGGKTWNQRLTIPGLGTDSPELEAIAISPNYENDKTLVLGVLGLGLYKSEDGGQSFKQIADASLPLSRIGNVPSSGKPIVFSPNYINDKTIYTFGSASLEIFKLTDDGKTKETLAIQNSESMGEPNFLSNIRLALYVYQSLLKKALVVLVAVVGGIIIYLRLIRKHLQKKL
;
A
#
# COMPACT_ATOMS: atom_id res chain seq x y z
N GLN A 1 -4.95 -9.38 16.16
CA GLN A 1 -6.26 -9.85 15.64
C GLN A 1 -6.31 -11.37 15.75
N LYS A 2 -7.46 -12.00 16.06
CA LYS A 2 -7.55 -13.46 16.35
C LYS A 2 -7.71 -14.37 15.12
N GLY A 3 -7.70 -13.84 13.90
CA GLY A 3 -7.83 -14.64 12.68
C GLY A 3 -9.25 -15.13 12.34
N ASN A 4 -10.27 -14.73 13.10
CA ASN A 4 -11.65 -15.17 12.84
C ASN A 4 -12.16 -14.66 11.49
N VAL A 5 -12.72 -15.57 10.70
CA VAL A 5 -13.35 -15.27 9.41
C VAL A 5 -14.86 -15.30 9.60
N TYR A 6 -15.53 -14.23 9.19
CA TYR A 6 -16.98 -14.09 9.25
C TYR A 6 -17.56 -13.91 7.84
N ARG A 7 -18.74 -14.49 7.60
CA ARG A 7 -19.45 -14.38 6.32
C ARG A 7 -20.91 -14.03 6.56
N SER A 8 -21.43 -13.15 5.73
CA SER A 8 -22.86 -12.87 5.59
C SER A 8 -23.42 -13.58 4.37
N GLN A 9 -24.66 -14.04 4.44
CA GLN A 9 -25.42 -14.59 3.31
C GLN A 9 -26.62 -13.74 2.92
N ASN A 10 -26.82 -12.59 3.56
CA ASN A 10 -28.02 -11.76 3.44
C ASN A 10 -27.69 -10.27 3.27
N GLY A 11 -26.60 -9.97 2.56
CA GLY A 11 -26.20 -8.60 2.26
C GLY A 11 -25.64 -7.83 3.45
N GLY A 12 -25.07 -8.53 4.44
CA GLY A 12 -24.42 -7.92 5.60
C GLY A 12 -25.37 -7.65 6.78
N LYS A 13 -26.62 -8.14 6.76
CA LYS A 13 -27.55 -7.98 7.89
C LYS A 13 -27.09 -8.77 9.12
N ASP A 14 -26.59 -9.98 8.90
CA ASP A 14 -25.91 -10.78 9.93
C ASP A 14 -24.63 -11.40 9.39
N PHE A 15 -23.80 -11.86 10.34
CA PHE A 15 -22.53 -12.52 10.07
C PHE A 15 -22.40 -13.76 10.95
N SER A 16 -21.94 -14.87 10.36
CA SER A 16 -21.61 -16.10 11.07
C SER A 16 -20.12 -16.39 10.95
N LYS A 17 -19.50 -16.91 12.01
CA LYS A 17 -18.10 -17.35 11.95
C LYS A 17 -18.03 -18.59 11.05
N VAL A 18 -17.22 -18.54 10.00
CA VAL A 18 -17.04 -19.67 9.05
C VAL A 18 -15.75 -20.43 9.30
N GLY A 19 -14.76 -19.80 9.93
CA GLY A 19 -13.48 -20.42 10.22
C GLY A 19 -12.51 -19.47 10.89
N GLN A 20 -11.25 -19.87 10.94
CA GLN A 20 -10.19 -19.11 11.57
C GLN A 20 -8.87 -19.36 10.86
N VAL A 21 -8.21 -18.28 10.44
CA VAL A 21 -6.85 -18.34 9.92
C VAL A 21 -5.91 -18.66 11.09
N PRO A 22 -4.96 -19.62 10.95
CA PRO A 22 -4.11 -20.07 12.06
C PRO A 22 -3.41 -18.94 12.80
N SER A 23 -2.85 -17.97 12.07
CA SER A 23 -2.25 -16.78 12.67
C SER A 23 -2.19 -15.62 11.67
N LEU A 24 -2.64 -14.45 12.10
CA LEU A 24 -2.50 -13.18 11.36
C LEU A 24 -1.36 -12.32 11.92
N GLN A 25 -0.53 -12.87 12.81
CA GLN A 25 0.66 -12.16 13.29
C GLN A 25 1.65 -11.99 12.12
N GLY A 26 2.55 -11.02 12.16
CA GLY A 26 3.55 -10.82 11.09
C GLY A 26 3.19 -9.76 10.03
N ASN A 27 1.96 -9.69 9.50
CA ASN A 27 1.68 -8.79 8.35
C ASN A 27 1.34 -7.31 8.69
N ASN A 28 1.31 -6.88 9.96
CA ASN A 28 0.94 -5.51 10.37
C ASN A 28 -0.35 -4.96 9.69
N GLY A 29 -1.32 -5.83 9.44
CA GLY A 29 -2.57 -5.56 8.74
C GLY A 29 -2.92 -6.76 7.88
N PRO A 30 -4.11 -7.37 8.00
CA PRO A 30 -4.50 -8.43 7.08
C PRO A 30 -5.05 -7.87 5.76
N SER A 31 -4.62 -8.40 4.64
CA SER A 31 -5.31 -8.29 3.37
C SER A 31 -6.11 -9.56 3.11
N ILE A 32 -7.32 -9.42 2.57
CA ILE A 32 -8.16 -10.51 2.11
C ILE A 32 -8.51 -10.28 0.64
N ALA A 33 -8.38 -11.31 -0.18
CA ALA A 33 -8.82 -11.31 -1.55
C ALA A 33 -9.73 -12.51 -1.81
N ILE A 34 -10.82 -12.28 -2.52
CA ILE A 34 -11.85 -13.28 -2.84
C ILE A 34 -11.79 -13.51 -4.34
N SER A 35 -11.78 -14.77 -4.78
CA SER A 35 -11.83 -15.10 -6.20
C SER A 35 -13.04 -14.44 -6.87
N PRO A 36 -12.91 -13.83 -8.05
CA PRO A 36 -14.07 -13.40 -8.84
C PRO A 36 -15.06 -14.54 -9.12
N ASN A 37 -14.60 -15.79 -9.11
CA ASN A 37 -15.40 -17.00 -9.32
C ASN A 37 -15.75 -17.72 -8.01
N PHE A 38 -15.76 -16.99 -6.88
CA PHE A 38 -16.00 -17.54 -5.54
C PHE A 38 -17.25 -18.41 -5.42
N ALA A 39 -18.33 -18.05 -6.13
CA ALA A 39 -19.57 -18.83 -6.12
C ALA A 39 -19.38 -20.28 -6.58
N SER A 40 -18.37 -20.53 -7.42
CA SER A 40 -18.05 -21.85 -7.97
C SER A 40 -16.84 -22.48 -7.27
N ASP A 41 -15.78 -21.71 -7.04
CA ASP A 41 -14.49 -22.23 -6.57
C ASP A 41 -14.27 -22.11 -5.04
N ASN A 42 -15.13 -21.36 -4.35
CA ASN A 42 -15.03 -21.03 -2.93
C ASN A 42 -13.62 -20.56 -2.49
N THR A 43 -12.88 -19.93 -3.40
CA THR A 43 -11.46 -19.61 -3.22
C THR A 43 -11.25 -18.21 -2.65
N LEU A 44 -10.46 -18.12 -1.59
CA LEU A 44 -10.06 -16.87 -0.97
C LEU A 44 -8.63 -16.95 -0.43
N TYR A 45 -7.99 -15.79 -0.34
CA TYR A 45 -6.61 -15.62 0.09
C TYR A 45 -6.56 -14.61 1.23
N VAL A 46 -5.74 -14.88 2.24
CA VAL A 46 -5.51 -13.99 3.38
C VAL A 46 -4.03 -13.94 3.72
N THR A 47 -3.51 -12.75 3.99
CA THR A 47 -2.15 -12.60 4.51
C THR A 47 -2.08 -12.95 6.00
N GLY A 48 -1.03 -13.64 6.46
CA GLY A 48 -0.81 -13.95 7.87
C GLY A 48 0.66 -14.23 8.19
N GLU A 49 0.91 -14.99 9.26
CA GLU A 49 2.26 -15.21 9.81
C GLU A 49 3.20 -15.92 8.84
N LYS A 50 2.70 -16.93 8.13
CA LYS A 50 3.47 -17.69 7.13
C LYS A 50 3.38 -17.07 5.72
N GLY A 51 3.17 -15.75 5.64
CA GLY A 51 2.98 -15.05 4.38
C GLY A 51 1.52 -15.07 3.91
N ILE A 52 1.17 -15.91 2.95
CA ILE A 52 -0.16 -16.01 2.33
C ILE A 52 -0.80 -17.34 2.68
N TYR A 53 -2.04 -17.29 3.13
CA TYR A 53 -2.93 -18.43 3.32
C TYR A 53 -3.98 -18.48 2.22
N LYS A 54 -4.28 -19.69 1.73
CA LYS A 54 -5.33 -19.97 0.76
C LYS A 54 -6.41 -20.85 1.39
N SER A 55 -7.66 -20.60 1.04
CA SER A 55 -8.78 -21.50 1.30
C SER A 55 -9.53 -21.74 0.00
N THR A 56 -9.99 -22.98 -0.20
CA THR A 56 -10.81 -23.41 -1.35
C THR A 56 -12.18 -23.96 -0.91
N ASP A 57 -12.54 -23.75 0.35
CA ASP A 57 -13.78 -24.24 0.96
C ASP A 57 -14.59 -23.12 1.64
N GLY A 58 -14.37 -21.89 1.22
CA GLY A 58 -15.12 -20.72 1.67
C GLY A 58 -14.68 -20.22 3.04
N GLY A 59 -13.43 -20.52 3.44
CA GLY A 59 -12.77 -19.97 4.63
C GLY A 59 -12.86 -20.88 5.84
N LYS A 60 -13.27 -22.14 5.66
CA LYS A 60 -13.37 -23.13 6.73
C LYS A 60 -11.98 -23.66 7.10
N ASN A 61 -11.20 -24.04 6.09
CA ASN A 61 -9.82 -24.48 6.24
C ASN A 61 -8.87 -23.57 5.45
N TRP A 62 -7.62 -23.47 5.93
CA TRP A 62 -6.60 -22.58 5.40
C TRP A 62 -5.25 -23.29 5.31
N GLU A 63 -4.59 -23.16 4.17
CA GLU A 63 -3.25 -23.69 3.89
C GLU A 63 -2.27 -22.53 3.70
N ALA A 64 -1.07 -22.59 4.31
CA ALA A 64 -0.02 -21.63 4.04
C ALA A 64 0.65 -21.95 2.69
N ILE A 65 0.55 -21.05 1.73
CA ILE A 65 1.01 -21.27 0.34
C ILE A 65 2.27 -20.47 -0.02
N SER A 66 2.85 -19.76 0.95
CA SER A 66 4.09 -19.02 0.77
C SER A 66 5.03 -19.16 1.97
N GLU A 67 4.89 -20.24 2.74
CA GLU A 67 5.82 -20.59 3.81
C GLU A 67 7.21 -20.91 3.21
N ASN A 68 8.27 -20.52 3.90
CA ASN A 68 9.67 -20.63 3.47
C ASN A 68 10.01 -19.84 2.20
N THR A 69 9.22 -18.81 1.87
CA THR A 69 9.47 -17.91 0.72
C THR A 69 9.80 -16.49 1.18
N ASP A 70 10.18 -15.61 0.25
CA ASP A 70 10.36 -14.19 0.57
C ASP A 70 9.07 -13.51 1.03
N LEU A 71 7.90 -14.00 0.62
CA LEU A 71 6.60 -13.48 1.06
C LEU A 71 6.30 -13.77 2.53
N GLU A 72 6.85 -14.85 3.11
CA GLU A 72 6.74 -15.10 4.56
C GLU A 72 7.39 -13.97 5.38
N LYS A 73 8.46 -13.38 4.85
CA LYS A 73 9.22 -12.30 5.50
C LYS A 73 8.76 -10.92 5.05
N ALA A 74 7.69 -10.82 4.25
CA ALA A 74 7.15 -9.57 3.78
C ALA A 74 6.23 -8.93 4.83
N ILE A 75 6.15 -7.59 4.82
CA ILE A 75 5.23 -6.85 5.69
C ILE A 75 4.32 -5.96 4.86
N LYS A 76 3.15 -5.63 5.42
CA LYS A 76 2.15 -4.75 4.80
C LYS A 76 1.79 -5.24 3.39
N MET A 77 1.51 -6.53 3.29
CA MET A 77 1.09 -7.16 2.04
C MET A 77 -0.33 -6.76 1.66
N GLN A 78 -0.57 -6.52 0.38
CA GLN A 78 -1.90 -6.41 -0.21
C GLN A 78 -2.04 -7.39 -1.37
N ILE A 79 -3.14 -8.16 -1.39
CA ILE A 79 -3.42 -9.16 -2.42
C ILE A 79 -4.44 -8.60 -3.41
N VAL A 80 -4.18 -8.74 -4.72
CA VAL A 80 -5.18 -8.57 -5.77
C VAL A 80 -5.21 -9.80 -6.68
N ILE A 81 -6.40 -10.14 -7.16
CA ILE A 81 -6.65 -11.33 -7.97
C ILE A 81 -7.11 -10.86 -9.35
N SER A 82 -6.62 -11.51 -10.41
CA SER A 82 -7.06 -11.26 -11.79
C SER A 82 -8.57 -11.39 -11.92
N PRO A 83 -9.27 -10.50 -12.65
CA PRO A 83 -10.67 -10.68 -12.99
C PRO A 83 -10.96 -12.02 -13.69
N ASP A 84 -10.01 -12.54 -14.49
CA ASP A 84 -10.13 -13.83 -15.20
C ASP A 84 -9.45 -14.99 -14.45
N PHE A 85 -9.47 -14.93 -13.12
CA PHE A 85 -8.75 -15.89 -12.26
C PHE A 85 -9.09 -17.35 -12.54
N ALA A 86 -10.33 -17.67 -12.93
CA ALA A 86 -10.71 -19.05 -13.26
C ALA A 86 -9.89 -19.65 -14.40
N ARG A 87 -9.38 -18.82 -15.32
CA ARG A 87 -8.59 -19.25 -16.47
C ARG A 87 -7.10 -19.04 -16.26
N ASP A 88 -6.70 -17.87 -15.76
CA ASP A 88 -5.28 -17.49 -15.69
C ASP A 88 -4.61 -17.79 -14.34
N GLN A 89 -5.40 -18.09 -13.29
CA GLN A 89 -4.94 -18.30 -11.92
C GLN A 89 -3.93 -17.24 -11.43
N THR A 90 -4.06 -16.00 -11.93
CA THR A 90 -3.11 -14.93 -11.70
C THR A 90 -3.49 -14.09 -10.48
N LEU A 91 -2.51 -13.87 -9.61
CA LEU A 91 -2.64 -12.97 -8.47
C LEU A 91 -1.33 -12.21 -8.23
N PHE A 92 -1.46 -11.01 -7.67
CA PHE A 92 -0.34 -10.15 -7.31
C PHE A 92 -0.36 -9.86 -5.82
N VAL A 93 0.83 -9.76 -5.25
CA VAL A 93 1.05 -9.34 -3.87
C VAL A 93 2.03 -8.18 -3.85
N SER A 94 1.54 -6.98 -3.54
CA SER A 94 2.40 -5.84 -3.27
C SER A 94 2.85 -5.89 -1.81
N THR A 95 4.11 -5.60 -1.56
CA THR A 95 4.69 -5.61 -0.22
C THR A 95 5.47 -4.34 0.03
N ARG A 96 5.51 -3.91 1.29
CA ARG A 96 6.29 -2.73 1.65
C ARG A 96 7.79 -3.00 1.76
N SER A 97 8.18 -4.23 2.07
CA SER A 97 9.60 -4.56 2.32
C SER A 97 10.31 -5.25 1.15
N ARG A 98 9.57 -5.81 0.18
CA ARG A 98 10.11 -6.76 -0.81
C ARG A 98 9.57 -6.55 -2.22
N GLY A 99 8.87 -5.44 -2.48
CA GLY A 99 8.32 -5.12 -3.80
C GLY A 99 7.09 -5.94 -4.17
N LEU A 100 6.95 -6.25 -5.47
CA LEU A 100 5.78 -6.90 -6.07
C LEU A 100 6.08 -8.37 -6.38
N PHE A 101 5.15 -9.25 -6.02
CA PHE A 101 5.17 -10.67 -6.40
C PHE A 101 3.98 -11.00 -7.28
N GLU A 102 4.18 -11.93 -8.22
CA GLU A 102 3.13 -12.50 -9.07
C GLU A 102 3.14 -14.02 -8.94
N SER A 103 1.95 -14.60 -8.86
CA SER A 103 1.73 -16.02 -9.12
C SER A 103 0.80 -16.17 -10.32
N ARG A 104 1.07 -17.17 -11.16
CA ARG A 104 0.25 -17.56 -12.34
C ARG A 104 -0.34 -18.96 -12.23
N ASP A 105 -0.28 -19.54 -11.03
CA ASP A 105 -0.68 -20.92 -10.76
C ASP A 105 -1.52 -21.02 -9.47
N GLY A 106 -2.17 -19.91 -9.10
CA GLY A 106 -3.08 -19.85 -7.98
C GLY A 106 -2.37 -19.89 -6.62
N GLY A 107 -1.11 -19.46 -6.59
CA GLY A 107 -0.29 -19.30 -5.40
C GLY A 107 0.66 -20.45 -5.10
N LYS A 108 0.90 -21.38 -6.04
CA LYS A 108 1.85 -22.49 -5.85
C LYS A 108 3.29 -22.02 -6.01
N THR A 109 3.54 -21.13 -6.97
CA THR A 109 4.83 -20.49 -7.17
C THR A 109 4.67 -18.98 -7.22
N TRP A 110 5.71 -18.28 -6.78
CA TRP A 110 5.75 -16.83 -6.68
C TRP A 110 7.01 -16.31 -7.35
N ASN A 111 6.85 -15.42 -8.32
CA ASN A 111 7.94 -14.73 -8.98
C ASN A 111 7.95 -13.28 -8.53
N GLN A 112 9.07 -12.79 -8.04
CA GLN A 112 9.25 -11.37 -7.81
C GLN A 112 9.24 -10.66 -9.17
N ARG A 113 8.36 -9.68 -9.33
CA ARG A 113 8.27 -8.85 -10.54
C ARG A 113 9.14 -7.60 -10.35
N LEU A 114 9.91 -7.30 -11.39
CA LEU A 114 11.10 -6.45 -11.32
C LEU A 114 10.79 -5.01 -10.91
N THR A 115 11.72 -4.49 -10.12
CA THR A 115 12.02 -3.13 -9.70
C THR A 115 11.50 -2.02 -10.63
N ILE A 116 10.75 -1.07 -10.07
CA ILE A 116 10.31 0.16 -10.73
C ILE A 116 11.57 0.93 -11.21
N PRO A 117 11.81 1.07 -12.53
CA PRO A 117 13.00 1.75 -13.04
C PRO A 117 13.07 3.19 -12.54
N GLY A 118 14.26 3.63 -12.12
CA GLY A 118 14.50 5.02 -11.68
C GLY A 118 14.30 5.31 -10.20
N LEU A 119 13.85 4.34 -9.38
CA LEU A 119 13.74 4.54 -7.93
C LEU A 119 15.05 4.31 -7.16
N GLY A 120 16.08 3.77 -7.80
CA GLY A 120 17.40 3.56 -7.19
C GLY A 120 17.40 2.55 -6.03
N THR A 121 16.34 1.74 -5.90
CA THR A 121 16.20 0.67 -4.91
C THR A 121 15.57 -0.55 -5.57
N ASP A 122 16.10 -1.73 -5.28
CA ASP A 122 15.54 -3.03 -5.70
C ASP A 122 14.30 -3.44 -4.89
N SER A 123 13.86 -2.60 -3.95
CA SER A 123 12.70 -2.87 -3.09
C SER A 123 11.98 -1.56 -2.75
N PRO A 124 11.17 -1.02 -3.68
CA PRO A 124 10.32 0.13 -3.36
C PRO A 124 9.28 -0.23 -2.31
N GLU A 125 8.99 0.73 -1.42
CA GLU A 125 7.95 0.57 -0.39
C GLU A 125 6.56 0.71 -1.02
N LEU A 126 5.97 -0.42 -1.42
CA LEU A 126 4.61 -0.45 -1.99
C LEU A 126 3.57 -0.38 -0.88
N GLU A 127 2.63 0.56 -1.00
CA GLU A 127 1.55 0.79 -0.03
C GLU A 127 0.19 0.37 -0.58
N ALA A 128 0.06 0.30 -1.90
CA ALA A 128 -1.19 -0.07 -2.54
C ALA A 128 -0.97 -0.75 -3.89
N ILE A 129 -1.91 -1.62 -4.24
CA ILE A 129 -2.04 -2.18 -5.58
C ILE A 129 -3.50 -2.24 -6.00
N ALA A 130 -3.74 -1.98 -7.28
CA ALA A 130 -5.00 -2.27 -7.96
C ALA A 130 -4.74 -2.93 -9.31
N ILE A 131 -5.70 -3.76 -9.72
CA ILE A 131 -5.71 -4.47 -11.00
C ILE A 131 -6.89 -3.97 -11.84
N SER A 132 -6.66 -3.73 -13.13
CA SER A 132 -7.71 -3.30 -14.05
C SER A 132 -8.85 -4.33 -14.11
N PRO A 133 -10.12 -3.91 -14.19
CA PRO A 133 -11.24 -4.84 -14.44
C PRO A 133 -11.12 -5.55 -15.80
N ASN A 134 -10.31 -5.02 -16.72
CA ASN A 134 -10.04 -5.59 -18.04
C ASN A 134 -8.61 -6.14 -18.18
N TYR A 135 -8.00 -6.55 -17.06
CA TYR A 135 -6.61 -7.02 -16.99
C TYR A 135 -6.28 -8.17 -17.96
N GLU A 136 -7.26 -9.01 -18.31
CA GLU A 136 -7.07 -10.05 -19.31
C GLU A 136 -6.55 -9.48 -20.65
N ASN A 137 -7.02 -8.29 -21.02
CA ASN A 137 -6.73 -7.65 -22.31
C ASN A 137 -5.69 -6.53 -22.20
N ASP A 138 -5.76 -5.69 -21.15
CA ASP A 138 -4.93 -4.49 -21.04
C ASP A 138 -3.68 -4.66 -20.16
N LYS A 139 -3.56 -5.78 -19.43
CA LYS A 139 -2.48 -6.08 -18.47
C LYS A 139 -2.16 -4.93 -17.52
N THR A 140 -3.15 -4.10 -17.19
CA THR A 140 -2.96 -2.85 -16.46
C THR A 140 -2.98 -3.05 -14.95
N LEU A 141 -1.94 -2.57 -14.29
CA LEU A 141 -1.81 -2.51 -12.82
C LEU A 141 -1.49 -1.07 -12.40
N VAL A 142 -1.94 -0.68 -11.21
CA VAL A 142 -1.54 0.59 -10.59
C VAL A 142 -1.02 0.34 -9.18
N LEU A 143 0.16 0.90 -8.89
CA LEU A 143 0.82 0.84 -7.60
C LEU A 143 0.82 2.23 -6.94
N GLY A 144 0.59 2.24 -5.63
CA GLY A 144 0.94 3.36 -4.76
C GLY A 144 2.30 3.10 -4.15
N VAL A 145 3.25 4.01 -4.38
CA VAL A 145 4.62 3.92 -3.85
C VAL A 145 4.81 4.98 -2.78
N LEU A 146 5.26 4.57 -1.59
CA LEU A 146 5.39 5.45 -0.45
C LEU A 146 6.29 6.65 -0.77
N GLY A 147 5.73 7.85 -0.63
CA GLY A 147 6.46 9.11 -0.84
C GLY A 147 6.75 9.44 -2.31
N LEU A 148 6.30 8.63 -3.26
CA LEU A 148 6.63 8.77 -4.69
C LEU A 148 5.42 8.88 -5.61
N GLY A 149 4.22 8.56 -5.11
CA GLY A 149 2.97 8.75 -5.85
C GLY A 149 2.46 7.46 -6.50
N LEU A 150 1.84 7.59 -7.67
CA LEU A 150 1.21 6.49 -8.40
C LEU A 150 2.01 6.09 -9.62
N TYR A 151 2.10 4.78 -9.83
CA TYR A 151 2.78 4.16 -10.94
C TYR A 151 1.85 3.18 -11.66
N LYS A 152 1.79 3.26 -12.99
CA LYS A 152 0.99 2.38 -13.84
C LYS A 152 1.89 1.45 -14.63
N SER A 153 1.50 0.18 -14.70
CA SER A 153 2.03 -0.79 -15.66
C SER A 153 0.94 -1.13 -16.68
N GLU A 154 1.33 -1.37 -17.92
CA GLU A 154 0.47 -1.85 -19.02
C GLU A 154 1.00 -3.16 -19.62
N ASP A 155 1.94 -3.81 -18.92
CA ASP A 155 2.65 -5.01 -19.36
C ASP A 155 2.64 -6.14 -18.30
N GLY A 156 1.67 -6.10 -17.39
CA GLY A 156 1.48 -7.11 -16.35
C GLY A 156 2.49 -7.01 -15.21
N GLY A 157 2.95 -5.79 -14.92
CA GLY A 157 3.89 -5.49 -13.84
C GLY A 157 5.35 -5.77 -14.20
N GLN A 158 5.71 -5.83 -15.49
CA GLN A 158 7.11 -5.95 -15.91
C GLN A 158 7.83 -4.58 -15.86
N SER A 159 7.11 -3.51 -16.19
CA SER A 159 7.59 -2.13 -16.09
C SER A 159 6.49 -1.20 -15.60
N PHE A 160 6.90 -0.07 -15.01
CA PHE A 160 6.01 0.90 -14.41
C PHE A 160 6.42 2.33 -14.79
N LYS A 161 5.42 3.16 -15.12
CA LYS A 161 5.57 4.60 -15.39
C LYS A 161 4.81 5.40 -14.33
N GLN A 162 5.43 6.47 -13.83
CA GLN A 162 4.75 7.39 -12.92
C GLN A 162 3.60 8.10 -13.64
N ILE A 163 2.40 8.04 -13.04
CA ILE A 163 1.17 8.68 -13.54
C ILE A 163 0.69 9.81 -12.63
N ALA A 164 1.15 9.84 -11.38
CA ALA A 164 0.98 10.97 -10.50
C ALA A 164 2.12 11.03 -9.49
N ASP A 165 2.54 12.23 -9.15
CA ASP A 165 3.65 12.45 -8.22
C ASP A 165 3.20 12.43 -6.74
N ALA A 166 4.14 12.72 -5.85
CA ALA A 166 3.90 12.75 -4.40
C ALA A 166 3.03 13.94 -3.92
N SER A 167 2.63 14.87 -4.82
CA SER A 167 1.70 15.95 -4.49
C SER A 167 0.27 15.46 -4.32
N LEU A 168 -0.05 14.25 -4.81
CA LEU A 168 -1.24 13.54 -4.35
C LEU A 168 -1.03 13.17 -2.88
N PRO A 169 -1.93 13.56 -1.95
CA PRO A 169 -1.84 13.20 -0.54
C PRO A 169 -2.28 11.73 -0.33
N LEU A 170 -1.71 10.81 -1.10
CA LEU A 170 -1.82 9.35 -0.90
C LEU A 170 -0.98 8.90 0.30
N SER A 171 -0.10 9.77 0.80
CA SER A 171 0.68 9.54 1.99
C SER A 171 -0.19 9.63 3.23
N ARG A 172 -0.73 8.50 3.71
CA ARG A 172 -0.98 8.39 5.14
C ARG A 172 -0.16 7.28 5.78
N ILE A 173 0.45 7.67 6.90
CA ILE A 173 0.71 6.98 8.16
C ILE A 173 0.56 5.46 8.06
N GLY A 174 1.57 4.71 8.53
CA GLY A 174 1.69 3.24 8.54
C GLY A 174 0.58 2.44 9.24
N ASN A 175 -0.64 2.95 9.34
CA ASN A 175 -1.83 2.39 9.94
C ASN A 175 -3.06 2.43 9.00
N VAL A 176 -2.91 2.51 7.67
CA VAL A 176 -4.01 2.06 6.81
C VAL A 176 -4.26 0.59 7.20
N PRO A 177 -5.48 0.22 7.64
CA PRO A 177 -5.81 -1.19 7.75
C PRO A 177 -5.58 -1.77 6.35
N SER A 178 -4.68 -2.74 6.18
CA SER A 178 -4.29 -3.26 4.86
C SER A 178 -5.42 -4.01 4.12
N SER A 179 -6.66 -3.83 4.56
CA SER A 179 -7.90 -4.22 3.90
C SER A 179 -8.54 -3.08 3.10
N GLY A 180 -8.12 -1.83 3.28
CA GLY A 180 -8.56 -0.73 2.41
C GLY A 180 -8.02 -0.92 1.00
N LYS A 181 -8.84 -0.68 -0.02
CA LYS A 181 -8.42 -0.59 -1.42
C LYS A 181 -8.31 0.89 -1.80
N PRO A 182 -7.18 1.56 -1.53
CA PRO A 182 -7.04 3.02 -1.71
C PRO A 182 -6.98 3.44 -3.18
N ILE A 183 -6.86 2.49 -4.11
CA ILE A 183 -6.86 2.69 -5.56
C ILE A 183 -7.98 1.82 -6.12
N VAL A 184 -8.89 2.43 -6.87
CA VAL A 184 -10.05 1.75 -7.46
C VAL A 184 -10.20 2.22 -8.90
N PHE A 185 -10.23 1.27 -9.83
CA PHE A 185 -10.57 1.56 -11.23
C PHE A 185 -12.06 1.85 -11.36
N SER A 186 -12.42 2.78 -12.25
CA SER A 186 -13.80 2.87 -12.73
C SER A 186 -14.24 1.52 -13.30
N PRO A 187 -15.48 1.07 -13.07
CA PRO A 187 -16.03 -0.10 -13.76
C PRO A 187 -15.97 0.04 -15.29
N ASN A 188 -15.98 1.28 -15.81
CA ASN A 188 -15.88 1.60 -17.24
C ASN A 188 -14.45 2.02 -17.65
N TYR A 189 -13.42 1.61 -16.90
CA TYR A 189 -12.02 2.00 -17.14
C TYR A 189 -11.55 1.73 -18.57
N ILE A 190 -12.11 0.72 -19.24
CA ILE A 190 -11.82 0.43 -20.64
C ILE A 190 -12.03 1.65 -21.55
N ASN A 191 -13.05 2.46 -21.26
CA ASN A 191 -13.44 3.63 -22.05
C ASN A 191 -13.00 4.95 -21.41
N ASP A 192 -13.17 5.10 -20.09
CA ASP A 192 -13.01 6.39 -19.41
C ASP A 192 -11.61 6.63 -18.83
N LYS A 193 -10.77 5.59 -18.78
CA LYS A 193 -9.42 5.61 -18.19
C LYS A 193 -9.38 6.25 -16.79
N THR A 194 -10.47 6.16 -16.04
CA THR A 194 -10.66 6.81 -14.74
C THR A 194 -10.22 5.93 -13.58
N ILE A 195 -9.44 6.49 -12.68
CA ILE A 195 -9.01 5.86 -11.43
C ILE A 195 -9.42 6.76 -10.27
N TYR A 196 -10.05 6.18 -9.27
CA TYR A 196 -10.34 6.85 -8.01
C TYR A 196 -9.28 6.46 -6.98
N THR A 197 -8.78 7.44 -6.26
CA THR A 197 -7.84 7.21 -5.17
C THR A 197 -8.23 8.00 -3.94
N PHE A 198 -7.97 7.44 -2.78
CA PHE A 198 -8.07 8.16 -1.52
C PHE A 198 -6.86 7.80 -0.67
N GLY A 199 -6.17 8.81 -0.18
CA GLY A 199 -5.25 8.63 0.92
C GLY A 199 -6.06 8.68 2.18
N SER A 200 -5.67 7.94 3.23
CA SER A 200 -6.31 8.24 4.49
C SER A 200 -6.01 9.71 4.85
N ALA A 201 -4.88 10.32 4.42
CA ALA A 201 -4.37 11.70 4.68
C ALA A 201 -5.39 12.81 4.52
N SER A 202 -6.21 12.66 3.51
CA SER A 202 -7.26 13.57 3.13
C SER A 202 -8.62 12.94 3.39
N LEU A 203 -9.62 13.75 3.72
CA LEU A 203 -11.02 13.33 3.65
C LEU A 203 -11.55 13.39 2.21
N GLU A 204 -10.67 13.62 1.25
CA GLU A 204 -10.97 13.80 -0.16
C GLU A 204 -10.77 12.50 -0.94
N ILE A 205 -11.63 12.31 -1.93
CA ILE A 205 -11.45 11.31 -2.98
C ILE A 205 -10.91 12.03 -4.21
N PHE A 206 -9.83 11.54 -4.79
CA PHE A 206 -9.30 12.07 -6.04
C PHE A 206 -9.74 11.20 -7.19
N LYS A 207 -10.35 11.82 -8.19
CA LYS A 207 -10.63 11.21 -9.48
C LYS A 207 -9.52 11.62 -10.44
N LEU A 208 -8.84 10.63 -10.98
CA LEU A 208 -7.72 10.76 -11.90
C LEU A 208 -8.17 10.27 -13.27
N THR A 209 -7.90 11.06 -14.31
CA THR A 209 -8.18 10.75 -15.71
C THR A 209 -6.93 11.01 -16.56
N ASP A 210 -6.92 10.53 -17.81
CA ASP A 210 -5.81 10.72 -18.75
C ASP A 210 -4.45 10.28 -18.18
N ASP A 211 -4.40 9.11 -17.55
CA ASP A 211 -3.22 8.60 -16.85
C ASP A 211 -2.72 9.54 -15.75
N GLY A 212 -3.64 10.05 -14.94
CA GLY A 212 -3.33 10.89 -13.78
C GLY A 212 -2.93 12.33 -14.10
N LYS A 213 -2.93 12.73 -15.39
CA LYS A 213 -2.69 14.12 -15.81
C LYS A 213 -3.78 15.07 -15.33
N THR A 214 -5.01 14.59 -15.33
CA THR A 214 -6.17 15.38 -14.91
C THR A 214 -6.64 14.86 -13.55
N LYS A 215 -6.65 15.75 -12.56
CA LYS A 215 -7.06 15.48 -11.17
C LYS A 215 -8.26 16.32 -10.81
N GLU A 216 -9.32 15.65 -10.38
CA GLU A 216 -10.51 16.26 -9.80
C GLU A 216 -10.62 15.82 -8.33
N THR A 217 -10.78 16.79 -7.42
CA THR A 217 -11.03 16.52 -6.00
C THR A 217 -12.53 16.42 -5.77
N LEU A 218 -13.01 15.25 -5.37
CA LEU A 218 -14.40 15.00 -5.02
C LEU A 218 -14.56 15.21 -3.51
N ALA A 219 -15.31 16.26 -3.14
CA ALA A 219 -15.68 16.52 -1.77
C ALA A 219 -16.74 15.51 -1.30
N ILE A 220 -16.55 14.95 -0.11
CA ILE A 220 -17.58 14.14 0.55
C ILE A 220 -18.57 15.12 1.19
N GLN A 221 -19.67 15.42 0.49
CA GLN A 221 -20.76 16.24 1.02
C GLN A 221 -21.52 15.45 2.09
N ASN A 222 -21.04 15.53 3.34
CA ASN A 222 -21.69 15.21 4.63
C ASN A 222 -20.62 14.81 5.67
N SER A 223 -19.68 15.70 5.98
CA SER A 223 -18.64 15.45 7.00
C SER A 223 -19.02 15.91 8.40
N GLU A 224 -20.30 16.22 8.67
CA GLU A 224 -20.74 16.45 10.05
C GLU A 224 -20.41 15.19 10.88
N SER A 225 -19.39 15.35 11.75
CA SER A 225 -18.89 14.38 12.74
C SER A 225 -17.77 13.39 12.40
N MET A 226 -16.98 13.54 11.33
CA MET A 226 -15.66 12.87 11.32
C MET A 226 -14.59 13.84 11.83
N GLY A 227 -14.17 13.64 13.08
CA GLY A 227 -13.22 14.51 13.78
C GLY A 227 -11.99 14.82 12.93
N GLU A 228 -11.76 16.11 12.69
CA GLU A 228 -10.52 16.65 12.14
C GLU A 228 -9.30 15.96 12.79
N PRO A 229 -8.31 15.49 12.01
CA PRO A 229 -7.08 14.97 12.58
C PRO A 229 -6.45 16.07 13.45
N ASN A 230 -6.31 15.81 14.75
CA ASN A 230 -5.80 16.81 15.69
C ASN A 230 -4.38 17.27 15.31
N PHE A 231 -3.98 18.44 15.82
CA PHE A 231 -2.67 19.06 15.58
C PHE A 231 -1.47 18.10 15.72
N LEU A 232 -1.53 17.18 16.69
CA LEU A 232 -0.49 16.17 16.92
C LEU A 232 -0.39 15.14 15.79
N SER A 233 -1.52 14.79 15.17
CA SER A 233 -1.56 13.91 14.00
C SER A 233 -0.91 14.58 12.78
N ASN A 234 -1.12 15.88 12.60
CA ASN A 234 -0.50 16.67 11.53
C ASN A 234 1.01 16.84 11.74
N ILE A 235 1.47 17.07 12.98
CA ILE A 235 2.92 17.11 13.28
C ILE A 235 3.57 15.76 13.00
N ARG A 236 2.97 14.66 13.48
CA ARG A 236 3.51 13.31 13.22
C ARG A 236 3.59 13.00 11.73
N LEU A 237 2.60 13.44 10.95
CA LEU A 237 2.59 13.30 9.50
C LEU A 237 3.73 14.10 8.86
N ALA A 238 3.90 15.37 9.22
CA ALA A 238 4.99 16.21 8.71
C ALA A 238 6.37 15.63 9.05
N LEU A 239 6.56 15.16 10.28
CA LEU A 239 7.80 14.53 10.72
C LEU A 239 8.14 13.24 9.94
N TYR A 240 7.11 12.48 9.58
CA TYR A 240 7.27 11.23 8.84
C TYR A 240 7.51 11.46 7.34
N VAL A 241 6.71 12.32 6.70
CA VAL A 241 6.84 12.65 5.26
C VAL A 241 8.18 13.33 4.97
N TYR A 242 8.58 14.27 5.83
CA TYR A 242 9.81 15.03 5.65
C TYR A 242 10.99 14.45 6.43
N GLN A 243 10.94 13.19 6.89
CA GLN A 243 11.96 12.63 7.78
C GLN A 243 13.38 12.75 7.21
N SER A 244 13.56 12.58 5.89
CA SER A 244 14.85 12.73 5.23
C SER A 244 15.33 14.20 5.21
N LEU A 245 14.43 15.14 4.93
CA LEU A 245 14.70 16.58 4.93
C LEU A 245 14.95 17.11 6.34
N LEU A 246 14.19 16.65 7.33
CA LEU A 246 14.36 16.97 8.75
C LEU A 246 15.68 16.41 9.30
N LYS A 247 16.08 15.19 8.92
CA LYS A 247 17.41 14.66 9.25
C LYS A 247 18.52 15.55 8.69
N LYS A 248 18.40 15.98 7.43
CA LYS A 248 19.36 16.92 6.82
C LYS A 248 19.37 18.28 7.53
N ALA A 249 18.21 18.84 7.82
CA ALA A 249 18.07 20.10 8.53
C ALA A 249 18.65 20.03 9.95
N LEU A 250 18.45 18.91 10.66
CA LEU A 250 19.01 18.68 11.99
C LEU A 250 20.54 18.62 11.96
N VAL A 251 21.13 17.95 10.96
CA VAL A 251 22.59 17.91 10.77
C VAL A 251 23.14 19.32 10.56
N VAL A 252 22.49 20.12 9.71
CA VAL A 252 22.87 21.53 9.47
C VAL A 252 22.72 22.35 10.76
N LEU A 253 21.62 22.21 11.49
CA LEU A 253 21.38 22.92 12.74
C LEU A 253 22.46 22.60 13.79
N VAL A 254 22.79 21.33 13.97
CA VAL A 254 23.85 20.88 14.89
C VAL A 254 25.21 21.45 14.47
N ALA A 255 25.51 21.47 13.17
CA ALA A 255 26.74 22.07 12.66
C ALA A 255 26.81 23.59 12.93
N VAL A 256 25.71 24.31 12.71
CA VAL A 256 25.62 25.76 12.97
C VAL A 256 25.76 26.07 14.46
N VAL A 257 25.02 25.36 15.33
CA VAL A 257 25.09 25.55 16.78
C VAL A 257 26.48 25.18 17.31
N GLY A 258 27.07 24.08 16.83
CA GLY A 258 28.44 23.69 17.16
C GLY A 258 29.46 24.77 16.74
N GLY A 259 29.31 25.32 15.54
CA GLY A 259 30.14 26.42 15.04
C GLY A 259 30.02 27.68 15.91
N ILE A 260 28.81 28.08 16.30
CA ILE A 260 28.56 29.22 17.19
C ILE A 260 29.22 29.00 18.56
N ILE A 261 29.09 27.81 19.14
CA ILE A 261 29.72 27.48 20.43
C ILE A 261 31.25 27.57 20.34
N ILE A 262 31.85 27.03 19.27
CA ILE A 262 33.30 27.11 19.04
C ILE A 262 33.74 28.57 18.88
N TYR A 263 33.01 29.35 18.08
CA TYR A 263 33.29 30.77 17.87
C TYR A 263 33.25 31.56 19.18
N LEU A 264 32.20 31.37 20.00
CA LEU A 264 32.08 32.00 21.32
C LEU A 264 33.21 31.59 22.27
N ARG A 265 33.65 30.32 22.24
CA ARG A 265 34.81 29.86 23.02
C ARG A 265 36.11 30.52 22.55
N LEU A 266 36.30 30.69 21.24
CA LEU A 266 37.48 31.37 20.68
C LEU A 266 37.52 32.85 21.06
N ILE A 267 36.38 33.56 20.99
CA ILE A 267 36.26 34.94 21.46
C ILE A 267 36.60 35.03 22.94
N ARG A 268 36.02 34.16 23.78
CA ARG A 268 36.30 34.14 25.22
C ARG A 268 37.78 33.91 25.51
N LYS A 269 38.42 32.97 24.82
CA LYS A 269 39.86 32.69 24.96
C LYS A 269 40.73 33.85 24.46
N HIS A 270 40.32 34.57 23.42
CA HIS A 270 41.03 35.74 22.91
C HIS A 270 40.91 36.93 23.88
N LEU A 271 39.73 37.16 24.45
CA LEU A 271 39.50 38.18 25.48
C LEU A 271 40.30 37.89 26.75
N GLN A 272 40.36 36.63 27.20
CA GLN A 272 41.18 36.23 28.35
C GLN A 272 42.69 36.34 28.13
N LYS A 273 43.18 36.37 26.89
CA LYS A 273 44.60 36.61 26.57
C LYS A 273 44.97 38.09 26.48
N LYS A 274 43.98 38.99 26.42
CA LYS A 274 44.17 40.45 26.34
C LYS A 274 44.04 41.16 27.70
N LEU A 275 43.63 40.43 28.74
CA LEU A 275 43.66 40.82 30.15
C LEU A 275 44.91 40.24 30.80
#